data_AF-A0A838PJF1-F1
#
_entry.id   AF-A0A838PJF1-F1
#
_cell.length_a   1.000
_cell.length_b   1.000
_cell.length_c   1.000
_cell.angle_alpha   90.00
_cell.angle_beta   90.00
_cell.angle_gamma   90.00
#
_symmetry.space_group_name_H-M   'P 1'
#
loop_
_entity.id
_entity.type
_entity.pdbx_description
1 polymer ?
#
loop_
_entity_poly.entity_id
_entity_poly.type
_entity_poly.pdbx_seq_one_letter_code
_entity_poly.pdbx_strand_id
1 'polypeptide(L)'
;ADGGARAIGGRIELSAAERAVLGPGVLARRARQARGRHLRLLGADTPPGSTFEHWQFSGASMAVTADTYRAVGGMSRRLALEDEAFERALHGAGVPIERSLAVRVTTSGRLRGRAPAGLAHDLAEAVRSESG
;
A
#
# COMPACT_ATOMS: atom_id res chain seq x y z
N ALA A 1 -23.44 -11.26 15.48
CA ALA A 1 -23.08 -9.98 14.85
C ALA A 1 -21.68 -10.15 14.31
N ASP A 2 -21.51 -10.14 12.98
CA ASP A 2 -20.16 -10.16 12.40
C ASP A 2 -19.46 -8.87 12.80
N GLY A 3 -18.34 -8.99 13.52
CA GLY A 3 -17.62 -7.87 14.14
C GLY A 3 -16.93 -6.90 13.18
N GLY A 4 -17.36 -6.84 11.91
CA GLY A 4 -16.77 -6.04 10.85
C GLY A 4 -15.34 -6.45 10.46
N ALA A 5 -14.75 -5.72 9.52
CA ALA A 5 -13.36 -5.94 9.11
C ALA A 5 -12.38 -5.57 10.23
N ARG A 6 -11.43 -6.47 10.52
CA ARG A 6 -10.39 -6.24 11.53
C ARG A 6 -9.24 -5.36 11.02
N ALA A 7 -8.97 -5.42 9.72
CA ALA A 7 -8.03 -4.58 9.02
C ALA A 7 -8.58 -4.29 7.61
N ILE A 8 -8.52 -3.02 7.20
CA ILE A 8 -8.98 -2.56 5.88
C ILE A 8 -7.96 -1.61 5.26
N GLY A 9 -7.70 -1.79 3.96
CA GLY A 9 -6.92 -0.88 3.13
C GLY A 9 -7.77 -0.35 1.98
N GLY A 10 -7.69 0.95 1.74
CA GLY A 10 -8.35 1.57 0.59
C GLY A 10 -7.39 1.81 -0.58
N ARG A 11 -7.98 2.13 -1.73
CA ARG A 11 -7.24 2.52 -2.94
C ARG A 11 -6.52 3.84 -2.73
N ILE A 12 -5.24 3.89 -3.05
CA ILE A 12 -4.43 5.11 -2.99
C ILE A 12 -4.12 5.57 -4.41
N GLU A 13 -4.45 6.83 -4.65
CA GLU A 13 -4.30 7.49 -5.95
C GLU A 13 -3.36 8.68 -5.82
N LEU A 14 -2.60 8.94 -6.88
CA LEU A 14 -1.86 10.19 -6.98
C LEU A 14 -2.82 11.31 -7.40
N SER A 15 -2.59 12.53 -6.92
CA SER A 15 -3.38 13.68 -7.35
C SER A 15 -3.29 13.88 -8.87
N ALA A 16 -4.34 14.44 -9.47
CA ALA A 16 -4.37 14.68 -10.91
C ALA A 16 -3.24 15.62 -11.37
N ALA A 17 -2.96 16.67 -10.60
CA ALA A 17 -1.88 17.61 -10.87
C ALA A 17 -0.51 16.92 -10.86
N GLU A 18 -0.25 16.04 -9.89
CA GLU A 18 1.02 15.32 -9.83
C GLU A 18 1.13 14.27 -10.94
N ARG A 19 0.04 13.57 -11.27
CA ARG A 19 0.03 12.67 -12.42
C ARG A 19 0.35 13.39 -13.73
N ALA A 20 -0.08 14.64 -13.89
CA ALA A 20 0.17 15.42 -15.09
C ALA A 20 1.64 15.83 -15.25
N VAL A 21 2.37 16.00 -14.15
CA VAL A 21 3.81 16.31 -14.18
C VAL A 21 4.70 15.06 -14.25
N LEU A 22 4.15 13.88 -13.94
CA LEU A 22 4.86 12.61 -14.14
C LEU A 22 4.84 12.24 -15.62
N GLY A 23 6.01 11.94 -16.18
CA GLY A 23 6.16 11.48 -17.56
C GLY A 23 5.38 10.18 -17.84
N PRO A 24 4.99 9.94 -19.11
CA PRO A 24 4.19 8.77 -19.49
C PRO A 24 4.86 7.42 -19.18
N GLY A 25 6.19 7.31 -19.26
CA GLY A 25 6.89 6.07 -18.92
C GLY A 25 6.97 5.82 -17.40
N VAL A 26 7.04 6.85 -16.54
CA VAL A 26 6.90 6.72 -15.08
C VAL A 26 5.52 6.16 -14.75
N LEU A 27 4.47 6.70 -15.36
CA LEU A 27 3.10 6.20 -15.19
C LEU A 27 2.98 4.74 -15.67
N ALA A 28 3.54 4.41 -16.83
CA ALA A 28 3.53 3.04 -17.36
C ALA A 28 4.30 2.07 -16.45
N ARG A 29 5.48 2.47 -15.92
CA ARG A 29 6.25 1.68 -14.96
C ARG A 29 5.43 1.42 -13.70
N ARG A 30 4.77 2.43 -13.14
CA ARG A 30 3.88 2.26 -11.97
C ARG A 30 2.73 1.31 -12.27
N ALA A 31 2.09 1.42 -13.43
CA ALA A 31 1.01 0.51 -13.82
C ALA A 31 1.49 -0.94 -13.89
N ARG A 32 2.69 -1.19 -14.46
CA ARG A 32 3.31 -2.53 -14.48
C ARG A 32 3.60 -3.03 -13.06
N GLN A 33 4.18 -2.20 -12.20
CA GLN A 33 4.46 -2.55 -10.80
C GLN A 33 3.17 -2.86 -10.02
N ALA A 34 2.12 -2.06 -10.20
CA ALA A 34 0.81 -2.27 -9.60
C ALA A 34 0.19 -3.61 -10.04
N ARG A 35 0.23 -3.92 -11.34
CA ARG A 35 -0.21 -5.22 -11.87
C ARG A 35 0.58 -6.37 -11.25
N GLY A 36 1.91 -6.25 -11.18
CA GLY A 36 2.76 -7.27 -10.57
C GLY A 36 2.48 -7.48 -9.08
N ARG A 37 2.27 -6.40 -8.32
CA ARG A 37 1.88 -6.49 -6.90
C ARG A 37 0.51 -7.16 -6.72
N HIS A 38 -0.46 -6.84 -7.59
CA HIS A 38 -1.78 -7.48 -7.55
C HIS A 38 -1.72 -8.98 -7.86
N LEU A 39 -1.01 -9.38 -8.91
CA LEU A 39 -0.84 -10.80 -9.25
C LEU A 39 -0.13 -11.57 -8.14
N ARG A 40 0.90 -10.98 -7.50
CA ARG A 40 1.56 -11.61 -6.34
C ARG A 40 0.61 -11.78 -5.16
N LEU A 41 -0.27 -10.82 -4.90
CA LEU A 41 -1.26 -10.94 -3.83
C LEU A 41 -2.26 -12.07 -4.11
N LEU A 42 -2.73 -12.21 -5.36
CA LEU A 42 -3.63 -13.29 -5.76
C LEU A 42 -3.00 -14.68 -5.64
N GLY A 43 -1.68 -14.77 -5.77
CA GLY A 43 -0.93 -16.02 -5.61
C GLY A 43 -0.34 -16.24 -4.21
N ALA A 44 -0.65 -15.38 -3.24
CA ALA A 44 -0.14 -15.50 -1.88
C ALA A 44 -1.06 -16.37 -1.02
N ASP A 45 -0.49 -17.06 -0.03
CA ASP A 45 -1.25 -17.72 1.03
C ASP A 45 -1.85 -16.67 1.97
N THR A 46 -2.99 -16.09 1.58
CA THR A 46 -3.67 -15.06 2.37
C THR A 46 -4.53 -15.67 3.47
N PRO A 47 -4.63 -15.04 4.66
CA PRO A 47 -5.51 -15.52 5.72
C PRO A 47 -6.97 -15.70 5.25
N PRO A 48 -7.68 -16.76 5.68
CA PRO A 48 -9.09 -16.99 5.34
C PRO A 48 -9.98 -15.79 5.68
N GLY A 49 -10.88 -15.42 4.77
CA GLY A 49 -11.75 -14.24 4.93
C GLY A 49 -11.11 -12.92 4.46
N SER A 50 -9.90 -12.94 3.92
CA SER A 50 -9.33 -11.78 3.24
C SER A 50 -10.06 -11.52 1.93
N THR A 51 -10.26 -10.26 1.57
CA THR A 51 -10.86 -9.84 0.30
C THR A 51 -9.96 -8.82 -0.37
N PHE A 52 -9.85 -8.87 -1.71
CA PHE A 52 -8.88 -8.05 -2.43
C PHE A 52 -9.36 -7.59 -3.80
N GLU A 53 -9.94 -6.39 -3.84
CA GLU A 53 -10.27 -5.68 -5.08
C GLU A 53 -9.05 -4.94 -5.66
N HIS A 54 -8.00 -4.76 -4.84
CA HIS A 54 -6.71 -4.20 -5.25
C HIS A 54 -5.57 -4.71 -4.37
N TRP A 55 -4.32 -4.35 -4.74
CA TRP A 55 -3.12 -4.82 -4.06
C TRP A 55 -2.69 -4.02 -2.83
N GLN A 56 -3.15 -2.77 -2.71
CA GLN A 56 -2.62 -1.81 -1.73
C GLN A 56 -3.10 -2.09 -0.30
N PHE A 57 -2.17 -1.96 0.64
CA PHE A 57 -2.39 -1.77 2.08
C PHE A 57 -1.16 -1.01 2.59
N SER A 58 -1.29 0.28 2.89
CA SER A 58 -0.12 1.13 3.18
C SER A 58 -0.47 2.33 4.05
N GLY A 59 0.53 3.04 4.58
CA GLY A 59 0.33 4.09 5.57
C GLY A 59 -0.59 5.26 5.15
N ALA A 60 -0.81 5.47 3.85
CA ALA A 60 -1.76 6.50 3.38
C ALA A 60 -3.23 6.05 3.43
N SER A 61 -3.50 4.75 3.46
CA SER A 61 -4.86 4.20 3.53
C SER A 61 -4.82 2.83 4.19
N MET A 62 -4.94 2.84 5.51
CA MET A 62 -4.92 1.65 6.34
C MET A 62 -5.67 1.95 7.63
N ALA A 63 -6.61 1.08 7.99
CA ALA A 63 -7.26 1.09 9.28
C ALA A 63 -7.28 -0.32 9.87
N VAL A 64 -7.24 -0.39 11.19
CA VAL A 64 -7.18 -1.63 11.96
C VAL A 64 -7.88 -1.39 13.29
N THR A 65 -8.56 -2.41 13.82
CA THR A 65 -9.18 -2.29 15.14
C THR A 65 -8.10 -2.20 16.23
N ALA A 66 -8.37 -1.45 17.30
CA ALA A 66 -7.40 -1.26 18.38
C ALA A 66 -6.94 -2.59 18.99
N ASP A 67 -7.85 -3.57 19.11
CA ASP A 67 -7.53 -4.89 19.65
C ASP A 67 -6.62 -5.68 18.72
N THR A 68 -6.88 -5.65 17.42
CA THR A 68 -6.00 -6.26 16.41
C THR A 68 -4.63 -5.62 16.41
N TYR A 69 -4.57 -4.27 16.45
CA TYR A 69 -3.31 -3.54 16.51
C TYR A 69 -2.46 -3.98 17.72
N ARG A 70 -3.07 -4.08 18.91
CA ARG A 70 -2.37 -4.55 20.11
C ARG A 70 -1.96 -6.02 20.01
N ALA A 71 -2.85 -6.88 19.49
CA ALA A 71 -2.62 -8.32 19.39
C ALA A 71 -1.43 -8.67 18.48
N VAL A 72 -1.19 -7.88 17.42
CA VAL A 72 -0.06 -8.09 16.50
C VAL A 72 1.21 -7.31 16.91
N GLY A 73 1.21 -6.67 18.08
CA GLY A 73 2.36 -5.91 18.61
C GLY A 73 2.50 -4.49 18.05
N GLY A 74 1.49 -3.99 17.34
CA GLY A 74 1.47 -2.65 16.76
C GLY A 74 2.44 -2.47 15.58
N MET A 75 2.69 -1.21 15.21
CA MET A 75 3.64 -0.87 14.15
C MET A 75 5.06 -0.77 14.70
N SER A 76 5.95 -1.60 14.15
CA SER A 76 7.39 -1.54 14.43
C SER A 76 7.98 -0.19 14.02
N ARG A 77 8.79 0.42 14.89
CA ARG A 77 9.54 1.64 14.57
C ARG A 77 10.61 1.31 13.52
N ARG A 78 10.41 1.74 12.29
CA ARG A 78 11.34 1.57 11.16
C ARG A 78 11.59 2.91 10.49
N LEU A 79 12.74 3.04 9.81
CA LEU A 79 13.07 4.23 9.03
C LEU A 79 12.24 4.34 7.74
N ALA A 80 11.78 3.20 7.21
CA ALA A 80 10.87 3.10 6.08
C ALA A 80 10.17 1.73 6.07
N LEU A 81 9.10 1.63 5.29
CA LEU A 81 8.34 0.39 5.04
C LEU A 81 7.77 -0.22 6.33
N GLU A 82 7.42 0.64 7.28
CA GLU A 82 6.73 0.30 8.52
C GLU A 82 5.35 -0.31 8.25
N ASP A 83 4.68 0.12 7.18
CA ASP A 83 3.39 -0.38 6.74
C ASP A 83 3.48 -1.78 6.13
N GLU A 84 4.45 -2.05 5.25
CA GLU A 84 4.69 -3.39 4.73
C GLU A 84 5.12 -4.36 5.85
N ALA A 85 5.87 -3.86 6.85
CA ALA A 85 6.20 -4.66 8.03
C ALA A 85 4.97 -4.98 8.88
N PHE A 86 4.06 -4.03 9.03
CA PHE A 86 2.80 -4.23 9.75
C PHE A 86 1.84 -5.15 9.00
N GLU A 87 1.74 -5.06 7.67
CA GLU A 87 1.00 -5.99 6.83
C GLU A 87 1.48 -7.44 7.03
N ARG A 88 2.80 -7.65 7.06
CA ARG A 88 3.39 -8.96 7.36
C ARG A 88 3.05 -9.45 8.76
N ALA A 89 3.02 -8.57 9.76
CA ALA A 89 2.63 -8.93 11.12
C ALA A 89 1.16 -9.36 11.19
N LEU A 90 0.26 -8.66 10.49
CA LEU A 90 -1.15 -9.05 10.37
C LEU A 90 -1.30 -10.42 9.70
N HIS A 91 -0.62 -10.65 8.58
CA HIS A 91 -0.62 -11.95 7.90
C HIS A 91 -0.06 -13.07 8.79
N GLY A 92 1.06 -12.83 9.47
CA GLY A 92 1.68 -13.80 10.38
C GLY A 92 0.79 -14.16 11.58
N ALA A 93 -0.09 -13.25 12.01
CA ALA A 93 -1.09 -13.48 13.03
C ALA A 93 -2.42 -14.03 12.49
N GLY A 94 -2.50 -14.36 11.19
CA GLY A 94 -3.72 -14.87 10.56
C GLY A 94 -4.86 -13.85 10.53
N VAL A 95 -4.55 -12.55 10.54
CA VAL A 95 -5.55 -11.48 10.47
C VAL A 95 -5.93 -11.21 9.01
N PRO A 96 -7.20 -11.38 8.63
CA PRO A 96 -7.67 -11.04 7.30
C PRO A 96 -7.60 -9.55 7.05
N ILE A 97 -7.22 -9.20 5.82
CA ILE A 97 -7.18 -7.81 5.36
C ILE A 97 -8.18 -7.65 4.23
N GLU A 98 -9.14 -6.76 4.41
CA GLU A 98 -10.06 -6.31 3.37
C GLU A 98 -9.41 -5.18 2.56
N ARG A 99 -9.32 -5.33 1.24
CA ARG A 99 -8.80 -4.30 0.34
C ARG A 99 -9.91 -3.86 -0.60
N SER A 100 -10.55 -2.73 -0.27
CA SER A 100 -11.80 -2.26 -0.87
C SER A 100 -11.60 -1.00 -1.73
N LEU A 101 -12.15 -1.02 -2.94
CA LEU A 101 -12.25 0.12 -3.85
C LEU A 101 -13.32 1.14 -3.42
N ALA A 102 -14.19 0.78 -2.48
CA ALA A 102 -15.16 1.73 -1.90
C ALA A 102 -14.45 2.82 -1.05
N VAL A 103 -13.27 2.51 -0.52
CA VAL A 103 -12.41 3.47 0.20
C VAL A 103 -11.33 3.95 -0.75
N ARG A 104 -11.29 5.26 -1.02
CA ARG A 104 -10.29 5.87 -1.91
C ARG A 104 -9.69 7.09 -1.23
N VAL A 105 -8.37 7.21 -1.33
CA VAL A 105 -7.63 8.38 -0.83
C VAL A 105 -6.70 8.90 -1.91
N THR A 106 -6.49 10.22 -1.91
CA THR A 106 -5.49 10.87 -2.76
C THR A 106 -4.27 11.21 -1.92
N THR A 107 -3.07 10.89 -2.44
CA THR A 107 -1.80 11.22 -1.80
C THR A 107 -0.89 11.99 -2.75
N SER A 108 0.09 12.68 -2.17
CA SER A 108 1.11 13.39 -2.93
C SER A 108 2.09 12.44 -3.62
N GLY A 109 2.27 12.59 -4.93
CA GLY A 109 3.31 12.04 -5.79
C GLY A 109 4.62 12.85 -5.79
N ARG A 110 4.96 13.53 -4.69
CA ARG A 110 6.23 14.24 -4.54
C ARG A 110 7.44 13.32 -4.77
N LEU A 111 8.52 13.85 -5.37
CA LEU A 111 9.78 13.12 -5.57
C LEU A 111 10.71 13.17 -4.36
N ARG A 112 10.50 14.11 -3.43
CA ARG A 112 11.29 14.24 -2.20
C ARG A 112 10.51 13.73 -0.99
N GLY A 113 10.89 12.53 -0.55
CA GLY A 113 10.31 11.87 0.62
C GLY A 113 10.93 12.30 1.95
N ARG A 114 10.31 11.85 3.05
CA ARG A 114 10.87 11.93 4.41
C ARG A 114 11.56 10.64 4.85
N ALA A 115 11.23 9.53 4.17
CA ALA A 115 11.79 8.21 4.40
C ALA A 115 12.76 7.87 3.27
N PRO A 116 13.78 7.04 3.52
CA PRO A 116 14.74 6.60 2.52
C PRO A 116 14.12 5.71 1.43
N ALA A 117 12.95 5.10 1.68
CA ALA A 117 12.22 4.27 0.72
C ALA A 117 10.70 4.60 0.75
N GLY A 118 9.96 4.06 -0.22
CA GLY A 118 8.52 4.24 -0.36
C GLY A 118 8.15 5.12 -1.56
N LEU A 119 6.90 5.58 -1.61
CA LEU A 119 6.30 6.19 -2.81
C LEU A 119 7.16 7.28 -3.47
N ALA A 120 7.66 8.23 -2.68
CA ALA A 120 8.45 9.34 -3.21
C ALA A 120 9.80 8.88 -3.78
N HIS A 121 10.44 7.90 -3.13
CA HIS A 121 11.68 7.28 -3.60
C HIS A 121 11.44 6.55 -4.94
N ASP A 122 10.41 5.70 -5.00
CA ASP A 122 10.07 4.92 -6.21
C ASP A 122 9.76 5.82 -7.41
N LEU A 123 9.11 6.96 -7.16
CA LEU A 123 8.82 7.98 -8.18
C LEU A 123 10.10 8.69 -8.64
N ALA A 124 10.96 9.10 -7.72
CA ALA A 124 12.21 9.77 -8.05
C ALA A 124 13.15 8.85 -8.84
N GLU A 125 13.21 7.56 -8.50
CA GLU A 125 13.93 6.56 -9.29
C GLU A 125 13.35 6.40 -10.68
N ALA A 126 12.03 6.31 -10.80
CA ALA A 126 11.37 6.16 -12.10
C ALA A 126 11.70 7.35 -13.03
N VAL A 127 11.68 8.57 -12.50
CA VAL A 127 12.00 9.79 -13.27
C VAL A 127 13.47 9.80 -13.70
N ARG A 128 14.40 9.40 -12.82
CA ARG A 128 15.83 9.29 -13.17
C ARG A 128 16.07 8.29 -14.30
N SER A 129 15.40 7.13 -14.26
CA SER A 129 15.52 6.09 -15.29
C SER A 129 14.89 6.46 -16.64
N GLU A 130 14.04 7.48 -16.72
CA GLU A 130 13.54 8.00 -18.00
C GLU A 130 14.47 9.03 -18.63
N SER A 131 15.30 9.70 -17.82
CA SER A 131 16.13 10.83 -18.25
C SER A 131 17.53 10.42 -18.71
N GLY A 132 17.87 9.14 -18.57
CA GLY A 132 19.14 8.55 -19.02
C GLY A 132 18.88 7.48 -20.06
#